data_AF-A0A5K1A212-F1
#
_entry.id   AF-A0A5K1A212-F1
#
_cell.length_a   1.000
_cell.length_b   1.000
_cell.length_c   1.000
_cell.angle_alpha   90.00
_cell.angle_beta   90.00
_cell.angle_gamma   90.00
#
_symmetry.space_group_name_H-M   'P 1'
#
loop_
_entity.id
_entity.type
_entity.pdbx_description
1 polymer ?
#
loop_
_entity_poly.entity_id
_entity_poly.type
_entity_poly.pdbx_seq_one_letter_code
_entity_poly.pdbx_strand_id
1 'polypeptide(L)'
;AIEERRLFILDYHDILLPYMKRMNSLEGRKAYASRTVLFITESGTLKPIAIELSLPPTSSMPRNKHVYTPGHDATSHWTWKMAKAHVCSNDAGVHQLVNH
;
A
#
# COMPACT_ATOMS: atom_id res chain seq x y z
N ALA A 1 -12.01 14.77 10.80
CA ALA A 1 -10.73 14.10 10.43
C ALA A 1 -9.85 14.91 9.47
N ILE A 2 -10.30 15.25 8.25
CA ILE A 2 -9.51 16.08 7.31
C ILE A 2 -9.34 17.51 7.86
N GLU A 3 -10.44 18.15 8.26
CA GLU A 3 -10.44 19.48 8.87
C GLU A 3 -9.57 19.53 10.14
N GLU A 4 -9.60 18.47 10.93
CA GLU A 4 -8.77 18.28 12.13
C GLU A 4 -7.31 17.90 11.82
N ARG A 5 -6.91 17.73 10.54
CA ARG A 5 -5.57 17.30 10.11
C ARG A 5 -5.11 15.98 10.73
N ARG A 6 -6.04 15.02 10.84
CA ARG A 6 -5.80 13.72 11.46
C ARG A 6 -5.56 12.58 10.47
N LEU A 7 -5.55 12.87 9.17
CA LEU A 7 -5.28 11.88 8.13
C LEU A 7 -3.92 12.16 7.48
N PHE A 8 -3.13 11.10 7.36
CA PHE A 8 -1.80 11.10 6.77
C PHE A 8 -1.72 10.00 5.72
N ILE A 9 -0.78 10.14 4.78
CA ILE A 9 -0.60 9.18 3.70
C ILE A 9 0.88 8.79 3.60
N LEU A 10 1.14 7.49 3.51
CA LEU A 10 2.39 6.94 2.98
C LEU A 10 2.14 6.56 1.51
N ASP A 11 2.64 7.37 0.58
CA ASP A 11 2.32 7.26 -0.85
C ASP A 11 3.51 6.77 -1.68
N TYR A 12 3.47 5.49 -2.06
CA TYR A 12 4.40 4.88 -3.00
C TYR A 12 3.77 4.60 -4.36
N HIS A 13 2.52 5.00 -4.58
CA HIS A 13 1.79 4.67 -5.78
C HIS A 13 2.44 5.28 -7.02
N ASP A 14 2.56 6.61 -7.08
CA ASP A 14 3.02 7.27 -8.31
C ASP A 14 4.49 6.98 -8.62
N ILE A 15 5.32 6.84 -7.57
CA ILE A 15 6.75 6.58 -7.75
C ILE A 15 7.01 5.14 -8.20
N LEU A 16 6.22 4.15 -7.76
CA LEU A 16 6.47 2.74 -8.07
C LEU A 16 5.60 2.17 -9.19
N LEU A 17 4.40 2.72 -9.43
CA LEU A 17 3.47 2.20 -10.44
C LEU A 17 4.09 2.03 -11.84
N PRO A 18 4.94 2.95 -12.35
CA PRO A 18 5.60 2.77 -13.65
C PRO A 18 6.48 1.52 -13.75
N TYR A 19 6.98 1.00 -12.62
CA TYR A 19 7.91 -0.14 -12.58
C TYR A 19 7.21 -1.48 -12.36
N MET A 20 5.95 -1.50 -11.91
CA MET A 20 5.23 -2.71 -11.52
C MET A 20 5.17 -3.76 -12.63
N LYS A 21 4.96 -3.34 -13.89
CA LYS A 21 4.94 -4.28 -15.02
C LYS A 21 6.28 -5.01 -15.18
N ARG A 22 7.39 -4.28 -15.09
CA ARG A 22 8.75 -4.84 -15.23
C ARG A 22 9.16 -5.67 -14.01
N MET A 23 8.78 -5.25 -12.81
CA MET A 23 9.05 -6.03 -11.60
C MET A 23 8.31 -7.37 -11.61
N ASN A 24 7.03 -7.35 -12.03
CA ASN A 24 6.16 -8.52 -11.99
C ASN A 24 6.37 -9.49 -13.16
N SER A 25 7.13 -9.10 -14.19
CA SER A 25 7.56 -10.00 -15.27
C SER A 25 8.75 -10.88 -14.91
N LEU A 26 9.40 -10.61 -13.77
CA LEU A 26 10.53 -11.40 -13.27
C LEU A 26 9.99 -12.64 -12.54
N GLU A 27 10.62 -13.78 -12.77
CA GLU A 27 10.22 -15.05 -12.16
C GLU A 27 10.26 -14.97 -10.62
N GLY A 28 9.24 -15.52 -9.97
CA GLY A 28 9.13 -15.53 -8.51
C GLY A 28 8.84 -14.16 -7.86
N ARG A 29 8.61 -13.08 -8.64
CA ARG A 29 8.38 -11.74 -8.10
C ARG A 29 6.97 -11.24 -8.36
N LYS A 30 6.35 -10.69 -7.31
CA LYS A 30 5.08 -9.96 -7.37
C LYS A 30 5.13 -8.77 -6.41
N ALA A 31 4.78 -7.60 -6.93
CA ALA A 31 4.74 -6.35 -6.23
C ALA A 31 3.50 -5.55 -6.65
N TYR A 32 3.10 -4.66 -5.74
CA TYR A 32 2.07 -3.65 -5.95
C TYR A 32 2.67 -2.29 -5.63
N ALA A 33 2.14 -1.25 -6.27
CA ALA A 33 2.40 0.13 -5.88
C ALA A 33 1.39 0.49 -4.78
N SER A 34 1.88 0.75 -3.58
CA SER A 34 1.03 0.92 -2.41
C SER A 34 0.75 2.38 -2.05
N ARG A 35 -0.44 2.61 -1.50
CA ARG A 35 -0.79 3.85 -0.79
C ARG A 35 -1.46 3.48 0.52
N THR A 36 -0.94 3.98 1.64
CA THR A 36 -1.47 3.70 2.97
C THR A 36 -2.06 4.96 3.57
N VAL A 37 -3.31 4.89 4.01
CA VAL A 37 -3.94 5.96 4.79
C VAL A 37 -3.77 5.66 6.27
N LEU A 38 -3.22 6.63 7.00
CA LEU A 38 -3.03 6.58 8.44
C LEU A 38 -3.91 7.62 9.13
N PHE A 39 -4.37 7.29 10.32
CA PHE A 39 -5.15 8.17 11.18
C PHE A 39 -4.44 8.36 12.52
N ILE A 40 -4.30 9.60 12.99
CA ILE A 40 -3.78 9.87 14.34
C ILE A 40 -4.91 9.70 15.37
N THR A 41 -4.72 8.75 16.28
CA THR A 41 -5.65 8.47 17.37
C THR A 41 -5.64 9.59 18.41
N GLU A 42 -6.64 9.60 19.29
CA GLU A 42 -6.68 10.56 20.41
C GLU A 42 -5.49 10.40 21.37
N SER A 43 -4.92 9.19 21.46
CA SER A 43 -3.70 8.93 22.22
C SER A 43 -2.42 9.32 21.47
N GLY A 44 -2.53 10.01 20.33
CA GLY A 44 -1.37 10.50 19.56
C GLY A 44 -0.62 9.44 18.73
N THR A 45 -1.17 8.23 18.57
CA THR A 45 -0.53 7.17 17.77
C THR A 45 -1.06 7.13 16.35
N LEU A 46 -0.19 6.86 15.36
CA LEU A 46 -0.62 6.64 13.99
C LEU A 46 -1.14 5.21 13.82
N LYS A 47 -2.38 5.09 13.34
CA LYS A 47 -3.03 3.82 13.02
C LYS A 47 -3.27 3.73 11.52
N PRO A 48 -2.77 2.69 10.82
CA PRO A 48 -3.14 2.45 9.43
C PRO A 48 -4.62 2.02 9.37
N ILE A 49 -5.40 2.69 8.51
CA ILE A 49 -6.86 2.47 8.38
C ILE A 49 -7.26 1.92 7.01
N ALA A 50 -6.45 2.13 5.98
CA ALA A 50 -6.65 1.56 4.65
C ALA A 50 -5.31 1.41 3.91
N ILE A 51 -5.20 0.37 3.08
CA ILE A 51 -4.10 0.16 2.15
C ILE A 51 -4.69 -0.06 0.76
N GLU A 52 -4.32 0.77 -0.20
CA GLU A 52 -4.52 0.54 -1.63
C GLU A 52 -3.29 -0.20 -2.17
N LEU A 53 -3.51 -1.32 -2.86
CA LEU A 53 -2.50 -2.02 -3.66
C LEU A 53 -2.89 -1.91 -5.14
N SER A 54 -2.02 -1.28 -5.92
CA SER A 54 -2.30 -0.93 -7.32
C SER A 54 -1.33 -1.58 -8.28
N LEU A 55 -1.87 -1.98 -9.43
CA LEU A 55 -1.13 -2.42 -10.60
C LEU A 55 -1.43 -1.49 -11.79
N PRO A 56 -0.56 -1.46 -12.82
CA PRO A 56 -0.84 -0.72 -14.03
C PRO A 56 -2.17 -1.20 -14.66
N PRO A 57 -2.95 -0.28 -15.24
CA PRO A 57 -4.20 -0.63 -15.91
C PRO A 57 -3.92 -1.58 -17.08
N THR A 58 -4.83 -2.52 -17.30
CA THR A 58 -4.84 -3.40 -18.47
C THR A 58 -6.10 -3.18 -19.28
N SER A 59 -6.14 -3.67 -20.53
CA SER A 59 -7.35 -3.61 -21.37
C SER A 59 -8.57 -4.28 -20.71
N SER A 60 -8.34 -5.35 -19.94
CA SER A 60 -9.39 -6.08 -19.21
C SER A 60 -9.69 -5.51 -17.83
N MET A 61 -8.74 -4.79 -17.20
CA MET A 61 -8.92 -4.15 -15.90
C MET A 61 -8.37 -2.72 -15.92
N PRO A 62 -9.19 -1.74 -16.37
CA PRO A 62 -8.81 -0.33 -16.38
C PRO A 62 -8.56 0.23 -14.98
N ARG A 63 -9.16 -0.36 -13.94
CA ARG A 63 -8.97 0.00 -12.53
C ARG A 63 -8.41 -1.19 -11.75
N ASN A 64 -7.15 -1.51 -11.99
CA ASN A 64 -6.45 -2.62 -11.34
C ASN A 64 -5.93 -2.21 -9.94
N LYS A 65 -6.88 -1.98 -9.03
CA LYS A 65 -6.65 -1.43 -7.68
C LYS A 65 -7.48 -2.20 -6.66
N HIS A 66 -6.85 -2.63 -5.58
CA HIS A 66 -7.50 -3.33 -4.48
C HIS A 66 -7.31 -2.55 -3.18
N VAL A 67 -8.37 -2.42 -2.39
CA VAL A 67 -8.33 -1.73 -1.10
C VAL A 67 -8.56 -2.73 0.01
N TYR A 68 -7.70 -2.67 1.01
CA TYR A 68 -7.74 -3.50 2.20
C TYR A 68 -7.89 -2.62 3.43
N THR A 69 -8.68 -3.08 4.38
CA THR A 69 -8.90 -2.43 5.68
C THR A 69 -8.64 -3.43 6.81
N PRO A 70 -8.34 -2.98 8.03
CA PRO A 70 -8.25 -3.87 9.19
C PRO A 70 -9.55 -4.67 9.37
N GLY A 71 -9.43 -5.97 9.56
CA GLY A 71 -10.56 -6.85 9.86
C GLY A 71 -10.23 -7.88 10.94
N HIS A 72 -11.27 -8.50 11.51
CA HIS A 72 -11.19 -9.34 12.71
C HIS A 72 -11.44 -10.83 12.45
N ASP A 73 -12.08 -11.18 11.34
CA ASP A 73 -12.18 -12.59 10.94
C ASP A 73 -10.85 -13.10 10.39
N ALA A 74 -10.68 -14.43 10.34
CA ALA A 74 -9.43 -15.05 9.93
C ALA A 74 -8.97 -14.58 8.54
N THR A 75 -9.88 -14.47 7.57
CA THR A 75 -9.56 -14.10 6.19
C THR A 75 -9.14 -12.64 6.10
N SER A 76 -9.92 -11.71 6.67
CA SER A 76 -9.61 -10.29 6.62
C SER A 76 -8.35 -9.94 7.43
N HIS A 77 -8.12 -10.63 8.57
CA HIS A 77 -6.90 -10.46 9.36
C HIS A 77 -5.63 -10.82 8.57
N TRP A 78 -5.62 -11.97 7.91
CA TRP A 78 -4.47 -12.41 7.12
C TRP A 78 -4.28 -11.57 5.86
N THR A 79 -5.37 -11.21 5.18
CA THR A 79 -5.32 -10.32 4.02
C THR A 79 -4.76 -8.95 4.39
N TRP A 80 -5.16 -8.40 5.54
CA TRP A 80 -4.61 -7.15 6.08
C TRP A 80 -3.11 -7.26 6.40
N LYS A 81 -2.66 -8.38 6.97
CA LYS A 81 -1.22 -8.65 7.19
C LYS A 81 -0.45 -8.69 5.87
N MET A 82 -0.99 -9.34 4.84
CA MET A 82 -0.36 -9.40 3.52
C MET A 82 -0.29 -8.01 2.85
N ALA A 83 -1.35 -7.20 2.98
CA ALA A 83 -1.33 -5.83 2.47
C ALA A 83 -0.23 -4.99 3.12
N LYS A 84 -0.07 -5.10 4.45
CA LYS A 84 1.05 -4.44 5.17
C LYS A 84 2.41 -4.94 4.71
N ALA A 85 2.57 -6.23 4.43
CA ALA A 85 3.83 -6.77 3.92
C ALA A 85 4.23 -6.16 2.57
N HIS A 86 3.27 -5.93 1.66
CA HIS A 86 3.53 -5.21 0.41
C HIS A 86 3.94 -3.75 0.65
N VAL A 87 3.31 -3.06 1.60
CA VAL A 87 3.70 -1.70 1.99
C VAL A 87 5.14 -1.68 2.52
N CYS A 88 5.49 -2.58 3.43
CA CYS A 88 6.86 -2.68 3.96
C CYS A 88 7.89 -3.04 2.88
N SER A 89 7.51 -3.86 1.89
CA SER A 89 8.38 -4.17 0.75
C SER A 89 8.66 -2.94 -0.13
N ASN A 90 7.64 -2.12 -0.39
CA ASN A 90 7.81 -0.83 -1.07
C ASN A 90 8.70 0.12 -0.26
N ASP A 91 8.39 0.26 1.03
CA ASP A 91 9.13 1.12 1.96
C ASP A 91 10.61 0.77 2.03
N ALA A 92 10.95 -0.51 2.18
CA ALA A 92 12.33 -0.98 2.22
C ALA A 92 13.09 -0.66 0.92
N GLY A 93 12.43 -0.81 -0.23
CA GLY A 93 13.03 -0.48 -1.53
C GLY A 93 13.32 1.01 -1.67
N VAL A 94 12.35 1.86 -1.31
CA VAL A 94 12.50 3.33 -1.37
C VAL A 94 13.53 3.81 -0.34
N HIS A 95 13.46 3.29 0.88
CA HIS A 95 14.44 3.57 1.93
C HIS A 95 15.85 3.34 1.42
N GLN A 96 16.15 2.14 0.90
CA GLN A 96 17.51 1.75 0.53
C GLN A 96 18.04 2.45 -0.74
N LEU A 97 17.16 2.82 -1.67
CA LEU A 97 17.59 3.33 -2.98
C LEU A 97 17.42 4.85 -3.15
N VAL A 98 16.66 5.50 -2.26
CA VAL A 98 16.32 6.92 -2.41
C VAL A 98 16.67 7.73 -1.15
N ASN A 99 16.41 7.21 0.05
CA ASN A 99 16.48 8.00 1.28
C ASN A 99 17.74 7.79 2.12
N HIS A 100 18.33 6.58 2.08
CA HIS A 100 19.48 6.18 2.91
C HIS A 100 20.80 6.77 2.40
#